data_AF-A0A3A8ESZ7-F1
#
_entry.id   AF-A0A3A8ESZ7-F1
#
_cell.length_a   1.000
_cell.length_b   1.000
_cell.length_c   1.000
_cell.angle_alpha   90.00
_cell.angle_beta   90.00
_cell.angle_gamma   90.00
#
_symmetry.space_group_name_H-M   'P 1'
#
loop_
_entity.id
_entity.type
_entity.pdbx_description
1 polymer ?
#
loop_
_entity_poly.entity_id
_entity_poly.type
_entity_poly.pdbx_seq_one_letter_code
_entity_poly.pdbx_strand_id
1 'polypeptide(L)'
;MNQSKPQVDISYLNNFLSKVGKKPTVNRDFSRAKLLNIINKMALNDPIQAQLAKANTEAYFGNLQSCVVALEDVLKKTNYGYLLAWDMLLDSYVQYGDLANILSTFNRIMKADLDNEGEHQLIFMHVVRVYLLTEVIDKIRFESPQIQKDLIEVTNNSKSLMQLGVSVEIYRRFISKVYSLFYTHFSGTIQPILFFNDCELIIRVNSTVDKAEDLFELNNKFKDEVLNWYETSNSFEQEQIEKITVYFKHKAFQPEGAVV
;
A
#
# COMPACT_ATOMS: atom_id res chain seq x y z
N MET A 1 -12.13 18.71 -24.51
CA MET A 1 -10.79 18.50 -25.09
C MET A 1 -9.92 17.89 -24.01
N ASN A 2 -9.76 16.57 -24.01
CA ASN A 2 -8.95 15.82 -23.04
C ASN A 2 -7.48 15.93 -23.41
N GLN A 3 -6.75 16.82 -22.74
CA GLN A 3 -5.31 16.66 -22.62
C GLN A 3 -5.06 15.84 -21.36
N SER A 4 -4.78 14.55 -21.55
CA SER A 4 -4.14 13.72 -20.55
C SER A 4 -2.87 14.43 -20.09
N LYS A 5 -2.89 14.98 -18.87
CA LYS A 5 -1.69 15.56 -18.29
C LYS A 5 -0.63 14.45 -18.22
N PRO A 6 0.59 14.67 -18.74
CA PRO A 6 1.59 13.61 -18.77
C PRO A 6 1.99 13.24 -17.34
N GLN A 7 1.68 12.02 -16.93
CA GLN A 7 2.33 11.39 -15.79
C GLN A 7 3.83 11.30 -16.06
N VAL A 8 4.65 11.55 -15.05
CA VAL A 8 6.10 11.44 -15.18
C VAL A 8 6.46 9.95 -15.28
N ASP A 9 6.83 9.51 -16.48
CA ASP A 9 7.28 8.16 -16.73
C ASP A 9 8.69 7.97 -16.13
N ILE A 10 8.74 7.35 -14.95
CA ILE A 10 9.98 7.03 -14.23
C ILE A 10 10.87 6.10 -15.07
N SER A 11 10.28 5.21 -15.88
CA SER A 11 11.00 4.34 -16.80
C SER A 11 11.67 5.14 -17.91
N TYR A 12 10.96 6.14 -18.46
CA TYR A 12 11.53 7.09 -19.41
C TYR A 12 12.67 7.91 -18.79
N LEU A 13 12.49 8.43 -17.57
CA LEU A 13 13.54 9.18 -16.88
C LEU A 13 14.78 8.31 -16.64
N ASN A 14 14.61 7.07 -16.17
CA ASN A 14 15.73 6.14 -15.99
C ASN A 14 16.43 5.80 -17.33
N ASN A 15 15.66 5.64 -18.41
CA ASN A 15 16.20 5.44 -19.76
C ASN A 15 16.92 6.69 -20.31
N PHE A 16 16.47 7.89 -19.96
CA PHE A 16 17.15 9.13 -20.30
C PHE A 16 18.48 9.25 -19.53
N LEU A 17 18.47 8.91 -18.24
CA LEU A 17 19.64 8.94 -17.38
C LEU A 17 20.71 7.94 -17.82
N SER A 18 20.32 6.76 -18.32
CA SER A 18 21.23 5.73 -18.83
C SER A 18 21.83 6.09 -20.20
N LYS A 19 21.06 6.75 -21.08
CA LYS A 19 21.53 7.19 -22.41
C LYS A 19 22.52 8.35 -22.37
N VAL A 20 22.44 9.22 -21.35
CA VAL A 20 23.23 10.48 -21.30
C VAL A 20 24.45 10.38 -20.36
N GLY A 21 24.58 9.33 -19.54
CA GLY A 21 25.65 9.18 -18.55
C GLY A 21 26.82 8.29 -18.99
N LYS A 22 28.07 8.78 -18.92
CA LYS A 22 29.29 7.96 -19.02
C LYS A 22 29.43 7.03 -17.79
N LYS A 23 29.48 5.71 -18.03
CA LYS A 23 29.81 4.57 -17.14
C LYS A 23 29.07 4.48 -15.77
N PRO A 24 28.56 3.29 -15.39
CA PRO A 24 27.71 3.12 -14.22
C PRO A 24 28.55 3.11 -12.93
N THR A 25 28.67 4.26 -12.28
CA THR A 25 28.85 4.33 -10.82
C THR A 25 27.48 4.63 -10.21
N VAL A 26 26.53 3.70 -10.43
CA VAL A 26 25.12 3.88 -10.06
C VAL A 26 24.97 3.55 -8.58
N ASN A 27 25.45 4.43 -7.70
CA ASN A 27 25.00 4.42 -6.32
C ASN A 27 23.52 4.85 -6.31
N ARG A 28 22.66 4.09 -5.61
CA ARG A 28 21.24 4.39 -5.39
C ARG A 28 21.04 5.84 -4.94
N ASP A 29 21.93 6.36 -4.09
CA ASP A 29 21.91 7.74 -3.61
C ASP A 29 22.22 8.77 -4.71
N PHE A 30 23.14 8.46 -5.61
CA PHE A 30 23.47 9.33 -6.74
C PHE A 30 22.29 9.44 -7.71
N SER A 31 21.64 8.31 -8.03
CA SER A 31 20.43 8.29 -8.86
C SER A 31 19.30 9.09 -8.23
N ARG A 32 19.07 8.91 -6.93
CA ARG A 32 18.09 9.69 -6.16
C ARG A 32 18.40 11.19 -6.23
N ALA A 33 19.62 11.59 -5.91
CA ALA A 33 20.01 13.01 -5.91
C ALA A 33 19.85 13.66 -7.30
N LYS A 34 20.14 12.92 -8.36
CA LYS A 34 19.98 13.39 -9.74
C LYS A 34 18.50 13.59 -10.11
N LEU A 35 17.62 12.65 -9.74
CA LEU A 35 16.18 12.78 -9.95
C LEU A 35 15.60 13.97 -9.17
N LEU A 36 15.98 14.12 -7.90
CA LEU A 36 15.55 15.27 -7.07
C LEU A 36 16.00 16.62 -7.67
N ASN A 37 17.19 16.69 -8.27
CA ASN A 37 17.64 17.91 -8.95
C ASN A 37 16.78 18.24 -10.17
N ILE A 38 16.39 17.23 -10.97
CA ILE A 38 15.47 17.42 -12.10
C ILE A 38 14.10 17.91 -11.60
N ILE A 39 13.58 17.30 -10.54
CA ILE A 39 12.30 17.65 -9.94
C ILE A 39 12.31 19.10 -9.41
N ASN A 40 13.41 19.52 -8.77
CA ASN A 40 13.55 20.90 -8.28
C ASN A 40 13.50 21.93 -9.42
N LYS A 41 14.01 21.59 -10.61
CA LYS A 41 13.89 22.45 -11.79
C LYS A 41 12.46 22.49 -12.34
N MET A 42 11.74 21.37 -12.28
CA MET A 42 10.33 21.30 -12.67
C MET A 42 9.43 22.16 -11.77
N ALA A 43 9.77 22.27 -10.49
CA ALA A 43 9.00 23.04 -9.50
C ALA A 43 8.84 24.53 -9.85
N LEU A 44 9.72 25.09 -10.69
CA LEU A 44 9.62 26.47 -11.18
C LEU A 44 8.39 26.67 -12.08
N ASN A 45 7.99 25.63 -12.81
CA ASN A 45 6.90 25.70 -13.79
C ASN A 45 5.63 25.00 -13.28
N ASP A 46 5.79 23.88 -12.57
CA ASP A 46 4.68 23.09 -12.03
C ASP A 46 5.03 22.57 -10.61
N PRO A 47 4.73 23.34 -9.57
CA PRO A 47 5.07 22.98 -8.20
C PRO A 47 4.26 21.80 -7.66
N ILE A 48 3.06 21.54 -8.19
CA ILE A 48 2.23 20.40 -7.77
C ILE A 48 2.82 19.12 -8.36
N GLN A 49 3.06 19.10 -9.67
CA GLN A 49 3.64 17.94 -10.33
C GLN A 49 5.05 17.63 -9.82
N ALA A 50 5.82 18.67 -9.45
CA ALA A 50 7.13 18.48 -8.82
C ALA A 50 7.04 17.75 -7.49
N GLN A 51 6.07 18.09 -6.64
CA GLN A 51 5.91 17.39 -5.37
C GLN A 51 5.39 15.96 -5.56
N LEU A 52 4.52 15.68 -6.54
CA LEU A 52 4.10 14.31 -6.87
C LEU A 52 5.27 13.47 -7.38
N ALA A 53 6.11 14.03 -8.25
CA ALA A 53 7.32 13.36 -8.72
C ALA A 53 8.33 13.12 -7.58
N LYS A 54 8.44 14.08 -6.65
CA LYS A 54 9.24 13.93 -5.44
C LYS A 54 8.71 12.78 -4.58
N ALA A 55 7.40 12.74 -4.33
CA ALA A 55 6.77 11.69 -3.55
C ALA A 55 7.08 10.29 -4.12
N ASN A 56 6.81 10.10 -5.41
CA ASN A 56 7.12 8.84 -6.11
C ASN A 56 8.61 8.47 -6.05
N THR A 57 9.49 9.45 -6.24
CA THR A 57 10.94 9.22 -6.18
C THR A 57 11.35 8.77 -4.78
N GLU A 58 10.88 9.46 -3.74
CA GLU A 58 11.20 9.11 -2.36
C GLU A 58 10.64 7.74 -1.98
N ALA A 59 9.40 7.41 -2.37
CA ALA A 59 8.81 6.09 -2.17
C ALA A 59 9.64 5.00 -2.86
N TYR A 60 10.02 5.18 -4.13
CA TYR A 60 10.85 4.23 -4.87
C TYR A 60 12.20 3.98 -4.18
N PHE A 61 12.78 5.00 -3.57
CA PHE A 61 14.03 4.88 -2.83
C PHE A 61 13.85 4.44 -1.37
N GLY A 62 12.63 4.16 -0.92
CA GLY A 62 12.33 3.68 0.45
C GLY A 62 12.23 4.80 1.50
N ASN A 63 12.26 6.07 1.09
CA ASN A 63 12.16 7.23 1.98
C ASN A 63 10.70 7.64 2.19
N LEU A 64 9.89 6.73 2.73
CA LEU A 64 8.44 6.89 2.85
C LEU A 64 8.03 8.13 3.65
N GLN A 65 8.78 8.52 4.68
CA GLN A 65 8.53 9.77 5.41
C GLN A 65 8.64 11.01 4.50
N SER A 66 9.63 11.04 3.61
CA SER A 66 9.78 12.16 2.66
C SER A 66 8.71 12.12 1.58
N CYS A 67 8.23 10.93 1.21
CA CYS A 67 7.07 10.77 0.34
C CYS A 67 5.82 11.40 0.95
N VAL A 68 5.48 11.01 2.19
CA VAL A 68 4.33 11.53 2.93
C VAL A 68 4.38 13.06 3.06
N VAL A 69 5.53 13.63 3.42
CA VAL A 69 5.69 15.09 3.53
C VAL A 69 5.42 15.79 2.19
N ALA A 70 5.87 15.22 1.07
CA ALA A 70 5.62 15.78 -0.25
C ALA A 70 4.13 15.71 -0.64
N LEU A 71 3.45 14.59 -0.33
CA LEU A 71 2.02 14.43 -0.60
C LEU A 71 1.15 15.35 0.25
N GLU A 72 1.47 15.51 1.54
CA GLU A 72 0.79 16.46 2.42
C GLU A 72 0.97 17.91 1.95
N ASP A 73 2.12 18.27 1.38
CA ASP A 73 2.33 19.60 0.77
C ASP A 73 1.45 19.79 -0.48
N VAL A 74 1.30 18.77 -1.32
CA VAL A 74 0.36 18.81 -2.46
C VAL A 74 -1.05 19.05 -1.96
N LEU A 75 -1.52 18.23 -1.00
CA LEU A 75 -2.86 18.35 -0.45
C LEU A 75 -3.11 19.74 0.11
N LYS A 76 -2.18 20.32 0.89
CA LYS A 76 -2.31 21.69 1.40
C LYS A 76 -2.39 22.72 0.27
N LYS A 77 -1.54 22.62 -0.74
CA LYS A 77 -1.50 23.55 -1.89
C LYS A 77 -2.76 23.50 -2.74
N THR A 78 -3.44 22.35 -2.77
CA THR A 78 -4.66 22.15 -3.55
C THR A 78 -5.92 22.26 -2.70
N ASN A 79 -5.84 22.83 -1.49
CA ASN A 79 -6.95 22.89 -0.53
C ASN A 79 -7.64 21.53 -0.35
N TYR A 80 -6.84 20.47 -0.31
CA TYR A 80 -7.25 19.08 -0.16
C TYR A 80 -8.11 18.50 -1.31
N GLY A 81 -8.28 19.21 -2.43
CA GLY A 81 -9.09 18.76 -3.56
C GLY A 81 -8.39 17.87 -4.58
N TYR A 82 -7.11 17.49 -4.36
CA TYR A 82 -6.34 16.70 -5.33
C TYR A 82 -6.38 15.21 -5.02
N LEU A 83 -7.36 14.51 -5.61
CA LEU A 83 -7.66 13.08 -5.41
C LEU A 83 -6.41 12.18 -5.49
N LEU A 84 -5.60 12.33 -6.52
CA LEU A 84 -4.42 11.49 -6.72
C LEU A 84 -3.42 11.58 -5.56
N ALA A 85 -3.29 12.75 -4.90
CA ALA A 85 -2.42 12.87 -3.74
C ALA A 85 -2.98 12.12 -2.52
N TRP A 86 -4.31 12.03 -2.37
CA TRP A 86 -4.94 11.20 -1.36
C TRP A 86 -4.70 9.71 -1.61
N ASP A 87 -4.85 9.27 -2.86
CA ASP A 87 -4.60 7.88 -3.28
C ASP A 87 -3.17 7.46 -2.96
N MET A 88 -2.20 8.26 -3.40
CA MET A 88 -0.78 8.01 -3.16
C MET A 88 -0.45 8.05 -1.66
N LEU A 89 -1.11 8.90 -0.88
CA LEU A 89 -0.88 9.02 0.56
C LEU A 89 -1.40 7.78 1.29
N LEU A 90 -2.60 7.34 0.95
CA LEU A 90 -3.21 6.15 1.51
C LEU A 90 -2.39 4.90 1.16
N ASP A 91 -2.01 4.75 -0.12
CA ASP A 91 -1.16 3.65 -0.57
C ASP A 91 0.21 3.66 0.12
N SER A 92 0.83 4.84 0.31
CA SER A 92 2.09 4.95 1.06
C SER A 92 1.97 4.48 2.51
N TYR A 93 0.89 4.83 3.22
CA TYR A 93 0.67 4.35 4.59
C TYR A 93 0.37 2.85 4.65
N VAL A 94 -0.33 2.31 3.65
CA VAL A 94 -0.56 0.87 3.50
C VAL A 94 0.74 0.12 3.30
N GLN A 95 1.59 0.58 2.39
CA GLN A 95 2.91 0.00 2.13
C GLN A 95 3.82 0.10 3.36
N TYR A 96 3.70 1.16 4.17
CA TYR A 96 4.46 1.29 5.42
C TYR A 96 3.91 0.42 6.55
N GLY A 97 2.66 -0.05 6.44
CA GLY A 97 1.95 -0.77 7.49
C GLY A 97 1.46 0.12 8.63
N ASP A 98 1.35 1.44 8.42
CA ASP A 98 0.99 2.42 9.44
C ASP A 98 -0.53 2.55 9.60
N LEU A 99 -1.09 1.63 10.37
CA LEU A 99 -2.53 1.52 10.60
C LEU A 99 -3.15 2.82 11.16
N ALA A 100 -2.44 3.50 12.06
CA ALA A 100 -2.93 4.73 12.67
C ALA A 100 -3.12 5.84 11.62
N ASN A 101 -2.13 6.01 10.74
CA ASN A 101 -2.22 6.99 9.67
C ASN A 101 -3.16 6.56 8.54
N ILE A 102 -3.33 5.26 8.27
CA ILE A 102 -4.39 4.76 7.38
C ILE A 102 -5.75 5.26 7.86
N LEU A 103 -6.14 4.93 9.11
CA LEU A 103 -7.44 5.32 9.68
C LEU A 103 -7.63 6.85 9.79
N SER A 104 -6.58 7.57 10.17
CA SER A 104 -6.61 9.03 10.20
C SER A 104 -6.87 9.62 8.80
N THR A 105 -6.18 9.09 7.79
CA THR A 105 -6.33 9.52 6.38
C THR A 105 -7.72 9.22 5.85
N PHE A 106 -8.29 8.05 6.14
CA PHE A 106 -9.68 7.72 5.83
C PHE A 106 -10.66 8.77 6.36
N ASN A 107 -10.56 9.10 7.65
CA ASN A 107 -11.45 10.08 8.26
C ASN A 107 -11.29 11.49 7.65
N ARG A 108 -10.11 11.82 7.13
CA ARG A 108 -9.86 13.09 6.44
C ARG A 108 -10.46 13.08 5.02
N ILE A 109 -10.26 12.01 4.26
CA ILE A 109 -10.86 11.82 2.92
C ILE A 109 -12.38 11.94 3.00
N MET A 110 -13.02 11.25 3.95
CA MET A 110 -14.48 11.30 4.13
C MET A 110 -15.01 12.69 4.50
N LYS A 111 -14.15 13.60 4.97
CA LYS A 111 -14.49 15.00 5.29
C LYS A 111 -14.16 15.97 4.15
N ALA A 112 -13.31 15.58 3.20
CA ALA A 112 -12.79 16.46 2.18
C ALA A 112 -13.79 16.74 1.03
N ASP A 113 -15.03 16.25 1.13
CA ASP A 113 -16.11 16.40 0.14
C ASP A 113 -15.62 16.15 -1.30
N LEU A 114 -14.87 15.07 -1.46
CA LEU A 114 -14.26 14.68 -2.71
C LEU A 114 -15.28 14.00 -3.61
N ASP A 115 -15.26 14.34 -4.91
CA ASP A 115 -15.96 13.58 -5.94
C ASP A 115 -15.36 12.17 -6.00
N ASN A 116 -16.02 11.24 -5.31
CA ASN A 116 -15.54 9.88 -5.20
C ASN A 116 -15.99 9.07 -6.43
N GLU A 117 -15.25 9.15 -7.52
CA GLU A 117 -15.52 8.38 -8.74
C GLU A 117 -14.26 7.62 -9.22
N GLY A 118 -14.45 6.50 -9.92
CA GLY A 118 -13.38 5.78 -10.60
C GLY A 118 -12.35 5.11 -9.69
N GLU A 119 -11.05 5.29 -9.99
CA GLU A 119 -9.93 4.56 -9.37
C GLU A 119 -9.77 4.84 -7.87
N HIS A 120 -10.15 6.03 -7.40
CA HIS A 120 -10.11 6.39 -5.98
C HIS A 120 -10.93 5.42 -5.12
N GLN A 121 -12.13 5.06 -5.57
CA GLN A 121 -12.99 4.10 -4.88
C GLN A 121 -12.34 2.73 -4.79
N LEU A 122 -11.61 2.30 -5.82
CA LEU A 122 -10.95 0.98 -5.85
C LEU A 122 -9.82 0.91 -4.83
N ILE A 123 -8.98 1.93 -4.75
CA ILE A 123 -7.89 2.01 -3.76
C ILE A 123 -8.47 2.07 -2.35
N PHE A 124 -9.45 2.93 -2.13
CA PHE A 124 -10.14 3.05 -0.85
C PHE A 124 -10.73 1.71 -0.39
N MET A 125 -11.48 1.04 -1.28
CA MET A 125 -12.12 -0.25 -0.98
C MET A 125 -11.11 -1.37 -0.82
N HIS A 126 -10.00 -1.36 -1.57
CA HIS A 126 -8.90 -2.28 -1.36
C HIS A 126 -8.40 -2.22 0.08
N VAL A 127 -8.17 -1.00 0.61
CA VAL A 127 -7.64 -0.84 1.96
C VAL A 127 -8.68 -1.21 3.02
N VAL A 128 -9.95 -0.84 2.83
CA VAL A 128 -11.05 -1.28 3.71
C VAL A 128 -11.12 -2.81 3.77
N ARG A 129 -10.97 -3.48 2.63
CA ARG A 129 -11.01 -4.94 2.53
C ARG A 129 -9.81 -5.60 3.20
N VAL A 130 -8.61 -5.11 2.89
CA VAL A 130 -7.36 -5.70 3.37
C VAL A 130 -7.21 -5.52 4.89
N TYR A 131 -7.55 -4.36 5.44
CA TYR A 131 -7.45 -4.10 6.87
C TYR A 131 -8.74 -4.39 7.65
N LEU A 132 -9.79 -4.88 7.00
CA LEU A 132 -11.11 -5.13 7.59
C LEU A 132 -11.62 -3.92 8.40
N LEU A 133 -11.68 -2.75 7.75
CA LEU A 133 -12.07 -1.49 8.39
C LEU A 133 -13.58 -1.38 8.60
N THR A 134 -14.13 -2.20 9.50
CA THR A 134 -15.57 -2.24 9.79
C THR A 134 -16.11 -0.92 10.34
N GLU A 135 -15.28 -0.16 11.05
CA GLU A 135 -15.61 1.13 11.68
C GLU A 135 -15.87 2.28 10.69
N VAL A 136 -15.49 2.11 9.42
CA VAL A 136 -15.74 3.12 8.39
C VAL A 136 -16.89 2.72 7.44
N ILE A 137 -17.38 1.49 7.51
CA ILE A 137 -18.38 0.95 6.56
C ILE A 137 -19.62 1.86 6.45
N ASP A 138 -20.19 2.27 7.58
CA ASP A 138 -21.42 3.10 7.59
C ASP A 138 -21.21 4.50 7.00
N LYS A 139 -19.95 4.95 6.87
CA LYS A 139 -19.61 6.23 6.26
C LYS A 139 -19.45 6.10 4.74
N ILE A 140 -19.27 4.89 4.22
CA ILE A 140 -19.03 4.64 2.80
C ILE A 140 -20.34 4.84 2.04
N ARG A 141 -20.35 5.83 1.14
CA ARG A 141 -21.55 6.21 0.35
C ARG A 141 -21.57 5.63 -1.05
N PHE A 142 -20.66 4.72 -1.38
CA PHE A 142 -20.54 4.22 -2.75
C PHE A 142 -21.67 3.25 -3.09
N GLU A 143 -22.38 3.51 -4.18
CA GLU A 143 -23.58 2.76 -4.59
C GLU A 143 -23.29 1.57 -5.52
N SER A 144 -22.02 1.30 -5.83
CA SER A 144 -21.65 0.18 -6.72
C SER A 144 -22.02 -1.17 -6.10
N PRO A 145 -22.71 -2.08 -6.84
CA PRO A 145 -23.02 -3.43 -6.36
C PRO A 145 -21.79 -4.23 -5.92
N GLN A 146 -20.65 -4.02 -6.60
CA GLN A 146 -19.38 -4.66 -6.22
C GLN A 146 -18.90 -4.16 -4.85
N ILE A 147 -19.03 -2.85 -4.59
CA ILE A 147 -18.64 -2.27 -3.31
C ILE A 147 -19.53 -2.82 -2.19
N GLN A 148 -20.83 -2.92 -2.41
CA GLN A 148 -21.75 -3.51 -1.44
C GLN A 148 -21.37 -4.97 -1.12
N LYS A 149 -20.99 -5.76 -2.14
CA LYS A 149 -20.48 -7.12 -1.94
C LYS A 149 -19.20 -7.14 -1.10
N ASP A 150 -18.25 -6.24 -1.39
CA ASP A 150 -16.99 -6.13 -0.65
C ASP A 150 -17.23 -5.74 0.81
N LEU A 151 -18.18 -4.84 1.10
CA LEU A 151 -18.53 -4.45 2.48
C LEU A 151 -19.14 -5.61 3.28
N ILE A 152 -19.98 -6.42 2.64
CA ILE A 152 -20.53 -7.66 3.24
C ILE A 152 -19.40 -8.64 3.53
N GLU A 153 -18.47 -8.83 2.58
CA GLU A 153 -17.30 -9.70 2.77
C GLU A 153 -16.44 -9.25 3.95
N VAL A 154 -16.16 -7.95 4.08
CA VAL A 154 -15.43 -7.38 5.22
C VAL A 154 -16.11 -7.70 6.55
N THR A 155 -17.43 -7.50 6.60
CA THR A 155 -18.22 -7.78 7.80
C THR A 155 -18.19 -9.27 8.16
N ASN A 156 -18.30 -10.15 7.17
CA ASN A 156 -18.25 -11.59 7.37
C ASN A 156 -16.87 -12.06 7.84
N ASN A 157 -15.79 -11.59 7.21
CA ASN A 157 -14.42 -11.90 7.61
C ASN A 157 -14.15 -11.42 9.04
N SER A 158 -14.62 -10.22 9.41
CA SER A 158 -14.52 -9.73 10.79
C SER A 158 -15.28 -10.60 11.79
N LYS A 159 -16.45 -11.13 11.44
CA LYS A 159 -17.21 -12.06 12.30
C LYS A 159 -16.50 -13.40 12.44
N SER A 160 -15.97 -13.95 11.34
CA SER A 160 -15.22 -15.21 11.35
C SER A 160 -13.94 -15.11 12.19
N LEU A 161 -13.24 -13.97 12.14
CA LEU A 161 -12.11 -13.69 13.05
C LEU A 161 -12.53 -13.76 14.52
N MET A 162 -13.62 -13.07 14.89
CA MET A 162 -14.11 -13.08 16.26
C MET A 162 -14.54 -14.49 16.72
N GLN A 163 -15.13 -15.30 15.83
CA GLN A 163 -15.50 -16.69 16.12
C GLN A 163 -14.27 -17.58 16.37
N LEU A 164 -13.16 -17.34 15.68
CA LEU A 164 -11.86 -17.98 15.97
C LEU A 164 -11.23 -17.48 17.27
N GLY A 165 -11.79 -16.43 17.89
CA GLY A 165 -11.19 -15.77 19.04
C GLY A 165 -9.98 -14.91 18.68
N VAL A 166 -9.87 -14.47 17.43
CA VAL A 166 -8.84 -13.54 16.95
C VAL A 166 -9.44 -12.15 16.82
N SER A 167 -8.84 -11.17 17.49
CA SER A 167 -9.27 -9.78 17.37
C SER A 167 -8.86 -9.18 16.02
N VAL A 168 -9.66 -8.24 15.51
CA VAL A 168 -9.37 -7.50 14.28
C VAL A 168 -8.03 -6.75 14.38
N GLU A 169 -7.66 -6.29 15.57
CA GLU A 169 -6.37 -5.62 15.81
C GLU A 169 -5.18 -6.56 15.60
N ILE A 170 -5.22 -7.80 16.11
CA ILE A 170 -4.17 -8.80 15.85
C ILE A 170 -4.07 -9.07 14.35
N TYR A 171 -5.20 -9.29 13.68
CA TYR A 171 -5.24 -9.47 12.23
C TYR A 171 -4.58 -8.29 11.47
N ARG A 172 -4.94 -7.04 11.82
CA ARG A 172 -4.39 -5.85 11.17
C ARG A 172 -2.88 -5.75 11.36
N ARG A 173 -2.34 -6.13 12.53
CA ARG A 173 -0.89 -6.17 12.76
C ARG A 173 -0.18 -7.18 11.87
N PHE A 174 -0.76 -8.36 11.64
CA PHE A 174 -0.25 -9.33 10.67
C PHE A 174 -0.19 -8.71 9.26
N ILE A 175 -1.29 -8.09 8.81
CA ILE A 175 -1.36 -7.43 7.51
C ILE A 175 -0.35 -6.28 7.40
N SER A 176 -0.25 -5.41 8.40
CA SER A 176 0.75 -4.33 8.45
C SER A 176 2.17 -4.87 8.31
N LYS A 177 2.50 -5.96 9.01
CA LYS A 177 3.82 -6.62 8.91
C LYS A 177 4.04 -7.18 7.51
N VAL A 178 3.04 -7.84 6.91
CA VAL A 178 3.12 -8.37 5.54
C VAL A 178 3.44 -7.25 4.54
N TYR A 179 2.70 -6.14 4.57
CA TYR A 179 2.91 -5.01 3.67
C TYR A 179 4.25 -4.31 3.92
N SER A 180 4.50 -3.91 5.17
CA SER A 180 5.72 -3.19 5.55
C SER A 180 6.98 -3.95 5.15
N LEU A 181 7.02 -5.26 5.45
CA LEU A 181 8.18 -6.09 5.15
C LEU A 181 8.33 -6.33 3.64
N PHE A 182 7.23 -6.56 2.92
CA PHE A 182 7.27 -6.73 1.47
C PHE A 182 7.82 -5.47 0.79
N TYR A 183 7.23 -4.30 1.04
CA TYR A 183 7.59 -3.06 0.34
C TYR A 183 8.90 -2.44 0.84
N THR A 184 9.42 -2.85 2.00
CA THR A 184 10.77 -2.47 2.45
C THR A 184 11.87 -3.21 1.71
N HIS A 185 11.66 -4.49 1.38
CA HIS A 185 12.72 -5.37 0.88
C HIS A 185 12.55 -5.79 -0.58
N PHE A 186 11.33 -5.77 -1.11
CA PHE A 186 10.97 -6.29 -2.41
C PHE A 186 10.24 -5.23 -3.23
N SER A 187 10.26 -5.40 -4.56
CA SER A 187 9.51 -4.57 -5.49
C SER A 187 8.38 -5.40 -6.09
N GLY A 188 7.20 -4.80 -6.22
CA GLY A 188 6.06 -5.41 -6.90
C GLY A 188 4.74 -5.27 -6.16
N THR A 189 3.90 -6.30 -6.25
CA THR A 189 2.53 -6.28 -5.71
C THR A 189 2.26 -7.51 -4.86
N ILE A 190 1.49 -7.31 -3.80
CA ILE A 190 0.94 -8.40 -2.98
C ILE A 190 -0.58 -8.35 -2.91
N GLN A 191 -1.19 -9.52 -2.74
CA GLN A 191 -2.62 -9.67 -2.52
C GLN A 191 -2.87 -10.76 -1.47
N PRO A 192 -3.21 -10.38 -0.22
CA PRO A 192 -3.67 -11.32 0.79
C PRO A 192 -5.05 -11.90 0.43
N ILE A 193 -5.22 -13.20 0.65
CA ILE A 193 -6.49 -13.92 0.54
C ILE A 193 -6.70 -14.69 1.85
N LEU A 194 -7.88 -14.55 2.44
CA LEU A 194 -8.23 -15.14 3.72
C LEU A 194 -8.96 -16.47 3.54
N PHE A 195 -8.54 -17.49 4.27
CA PHE A 195 -9.21 -18.78 4.36
C PHE A 195 -9.44 -19.11 5.84
N PHE A 196 -10.70 -19.26 6.23
CA PHE A 196 -11.08 -19.59 7.60
C PHE A 196 -11.33 -21.09 7.71
N ASN A 197 -10.59 -21.76 8.60
CA ASN A 197 -10.81 -23.13 9.01
C ASN A 197 -11.41 -23.14 10.43
N ASP A 198 -11.77 -24.31 10.97
CA ASP A 198 -12.39 -24.41 12.30
C ASP A 198 -11.49 -23.92 13.45
N CYS A 199 -10.16 -23.92 13.27
CA CYS A 199 -9.20 -23.60 14.34
C CYS A 199 -8.14 -22.55 13.94
N GLU A 200 -8.11 -22.11 12.68
CA GLU A 200 -7.10 -21.18 12.20
C GLU A 200 -7.62 -20.27 11.08
N LEU A 201 -6.98 -19.12 10.94
CA LEU A 201 -7.00 -18.28 9.76
C LEU A 201 -5.73 -18.53 8.94
N ILE A 202 -5.89 -18.94 7.68
CA ILE A 202 -4.81 -18.99 6.71
C ILE A 202 -4.86 -17.73 5.83
N ILE A 203 -3.78 -16.93 5.85
CA ILE A 203 -3.58 -15.79 4.96
C ILE A 203 -2.62 -16.20 3.85
N ARG A 204 -3.14 -16.38 2.64
CA ARG A 204 -2.30 -16.60 1.45
C ARG A 204 -1.96 -15.27 0.81
N VAL A 205 -0.69 -14.90 0.83
CA VAL A 205 -0.18 -13.68 0.20
C VAL A 205 0.36 -14.04 -1.18
N ASN A 206 -0.43 -13.76 -2.22
CA ASN A 206 0.07 -13.81 -3.58
C ASN A 206 1.04 -12.64 -3.81
N SER A 207 2.17 -12.88 -4.45
CA SER A 207 3.21 -11.87 -4.70
C SER A 207 3.79 -11.99 -6.10
N THR A 208 4.27 -10.88 -6.65
CA THR A 208 5.01 -10.82 -7.93
C THR A 208 6.49 -11.19 -7.80
N VAL A 209 6.91 -11.78 -6.68
CA VAL A 209 8.30 -12.19 -6.50
C VAL A 209 8.53 -13.43 -7.33
N ASP A 210 9.36 -13.31 -8.37
CA ASP A 210 9.59 -14.37 -9.35
C ASP A 210 10.66 -15.37 -8.90
N LYS A 211 11.60 -14.95 -8.06
CA LYS A 211 12.71 -15.80 -7.61
C LYS A 211 12.32 -16.57 -6.35
N ALA A 212 12.56 -17.87 -6.37
CA ALA A 212 12.33 -18.73 -5.21
C ALA A 212 13.15 -18.26 -3.99
N GLU A 213 14.39 -17.82 -4.19
CA GLU A 213 15.27 -17.29 -3.14
C GLU A 213 14.65 -16.08 -2.43
N ASP A 214 14.13 -15.12 -3.19
CA ASP A 214 13.48 -13.92 -2.66
C ASP A 214 12.19 -14.27 -1.89
N LEU A 215 11.44 -15.30 -2.32
CA LEU A 215 10.28 -15.80 -1.57
C LEU A 215 10.67 -16.49 -0.26
N PHE A 216 11.76 -17.26 -0.26
CA PHE A 216 12.30 -17.86 0.96
C PHE A 216 12.79 -16.79 1.93
N GLU A 217 13.47 -15.76 1.42
CA GLU A 217 13.91 -14.61 2.23
C GLU A 217 12.72 -13.86 2.83
N LEU A 218 11.69 -13.56 2.01
CA LEU A 218 10.44 -12.93 2.46
C LEU A 218 9.80 -13.73 3.60
N ASN A 219 9.69 -15.05 3.43
CA ASN A 219 9.09 -15.92 4.43
C ASN A 219 9.91 -15.97 5.73
N ASN A 220 11.25 -16.03 5.63
CA ASN A 220 12.14 -16.05 6.80
C ASN A 220 12.05 -14.74 7.58
N LYS A 221 12.18 -13.58 6.90
CA LYS A 221 12.07 -12.27 7.56
C LYS A 221 10.70 -12.11 8.22
N PHE A 222 9.63 -12.53 7.55
CA PHE A 222 8.29 -12.44 8.10
C PHE A 222 8.13 -13.32 9.35
N LYS A 223 8.64 -14.56 9.31
CA LYS A 223 8.65 -15.45 10.46
C LYS A 223 9.42 -14.84 11.64
N ASP A 224 10.59 -14.28 11.39
CA ASP A 224 11.41 -13.63 12.44
C ASP A 224 10.66 -12.45 13.07
N GLU A 225 10.00 -11.61 12.26
CA GLU A 225 9.15 -10.50 12.72
C GLU A 225 7.96 -10.94 13.58
N VAL A 226 7.36 -12.10 13.28
CA VAL A 226 6.25 -12.66 14.05
C VAL A 226 6.74 -13.32 15.33
N LEU A 227 7.88 -14.04 15.30
CA LEU A 227 8.47 -14.64 16.50
C LEU A 227 8.92 -13.58 17.50
N ASN A 228 9.59 -12.52 17.04
CA ASN A 228 9.98 -11.39 17.90
C ASN A 228 8.76 -10.72 18.55
N TRP A 229 7.66 -10.59 17.79
CA TRP A 229 6.40 -10.09 18.32
C TRP A 229 5.81 -11.07 19.36
N TYR A 230 5.73 -12.35 19.03
CA TYR A 230 5.22 -13.39 19.93
C TYR A 230 5.97 -13.43 21.28
N GLU A 231 7.31 -13.34 21.26
CA GLU A 231 8.14 -13.34 22.47
C GLU A 231 7.87 -12.16 23.41
N THR A 232 7.44 -11.03 22.87
CA THR A 232 7.16 -9.80 23.64
C THR A 232 5.68 -9.63 23.97
N SER A 233 4.80 -10.47 23.40
CA SER A 233 3.36 -10.46 23.62
C SER A 233 2.95 -11.16 24.92
N ASN A 234 1.80 -10.76 25.46
CA ASN A 234 1.18 -11.47 26.59
C ASN A 234 0.50 -12.78 26.12
N SER A 235 0.13 -13.64 27.07
CA SER A 235 -0.46 -14.96 26.76
C SER A 235 -1.75 -14.88 25.92
N PHE A 236 -2.56 -13.83 26.11
CA PHE A 236 -3.80 -13.64 25.36
C PHE A 236 -3.53 -13.24 23.90
N GLU A 237 -2.51 -12.42 23.64
CA GLU A 237 -2.08 -12.12 22.28
C GLU A 237 -1.41 -13.34 21.63
N GLN A 238 -0.57 -14.08 22.36
CA GLN A 238 0.10 -15.29 21.88
C GLN A 238 -0.91 -16.34 21.38
N GLU A 239 -1.98 -16.60 22.15
CA GLU A 239 -3.04 -17.53 21.73
C GLU A 239 -3.74 -17.11 20.42
N GLN A 240 -3.84 -15.80 20.17
CA GLN A 240 -4.40 -15.29 18.91
C GLN A 240 -3.41 -15.41 17.75
N ILE A 241 -2.13 -15.14 18.00
CA ILE A 241 -1.05 -15.26 17.00
C ILE A 241 -0.96 -16.71 16.51
N GLU A 242 -1.07 -17.69 17.40
CA GLU A 242 -1.02 -19.13 17.08
C GLU A 242 -2.16 -19.59 16.15
N LYS A 243 -3.25 -18.84 16.07
CA LYS A 243 -4.40 -19.13 15.20
C LYS A 243 -4.26 -18.55 13.80
N ILE A 244 -3.17 -17.84 13.49
CA ILE A 244 -2.97 -17.21 12.18
C ILE A 244 -1.72 -17.76 11.51
N THR A 245 -1.92 -18.34 10.33
CA THR A 245 -0.84 -18.84 9.49
C THR A 245 -0.73 -18.03 8.20
N VAL A 246 0.46 -17.53 7.86
CA VAL A 246 0.69 -16.74 6.64
C VAL A 246 1.59 -17.51 5.68
N TYR A 247 1.19 -17.57 4.40
CA TYR A 247 1.95 -18.22 3.33
C TYR A 247 2.16 -17.28 2.16
N PHE A 248 3.41 -17.12 1.72
CA PHE A 248 3.74 -16.37 0.52
C PHE A 248 3.78 -17.29 -0.70
N LYS A 249 3.17 -16.84 -1.81
CA LYS A 249 3.11 -17.59 -3.07
C LYS A 249 3.44 -16.67 -4.24
N HIS A 250 4.22 -17.17 -5.21
CA HIS A 250 4.36 -16.51 -6.50
C HIS A 250 3.04 -16.52 -7.28
N LYS A 251 2.63 -15.36 -7.81
CA LYS A 251 1.52 -15.24 -8.76
C LYS A 251 1.76 -14.03 -9.67
N ALA A 252 1.75 -14.26 -10.98
CA ALA A 252 1.62 -13.16 -11.94
C ALA A 252 0.20 -12.59 -11.86
N PHE A 253 0.07 -11.30 -11.55
CA PHE A 253 -1.20 -10.59 -11.63
C PHE A 253 -1.41 -10.16 -13.09
N GLN A 254 -2.48 -10.66 -13.73
CA GLN A 254 -2.89 -10.12 -15.02
C GLN A 254 -3.56 -8.76 -14.78
N PRO A 255 -3.31 -7.74 -15.63
CA PRO A 255 -4.09 -6.51 -15.60
C PRO A 255 -5.55 -6.84 -15.89
N GLU A 256 -6.48 -6.43 -15.02
CA GLU A 256 -7.91 -6.56 -15.28
C GLU A 256 -8.24 -5.82 -16.59
N GLY A 257 -8.67 -6.57 -17.63
CA GLY A 257 -9.00 -6.02 -18.96
C GLY A 257 -8.34 -6.72 -20.16
N ALA A 258 -7.43 -7.67 -19.95
CA ALA A 258 -6.93 -8.52 -21.04
C ALA A 258 -7.97 -9.61 -21.37
N VAL A 259 -8.97 -9.24 -22.17
CA VAL A 259 -9.82 -10.20 -22.89
C VAL A 259 -8.93 -10.93 -23.90
N VAL A 260 -8.87 -12.26 -23.81
CA VAL A 260 -8.37 -13.12 -24.90
C VAL A 260 -9.44 -13.18 -25.98
#